data_AF-S9PQA4-F1
#
_entry.id   AF-S9PQA4-F1
#
_cell.length_a   1.000
_cell.length_b   1.000
_cell.length_c   1.000
_cell.angle_alpha   90.00
_cell.angle_beta   90.00
_cell.angle_gamma   90.00
#
_symmetry.space_group_name_H-M   'P 1'
#
loop_
_entity.id
_entity.type
_entity.pdbx_description
1 polymer ?
#
loop_
_entity_poly.entity_id
_entity_poly.type
_entity_poly.pdbx_seq_one_letter_code
_entity_poly.pdbx_strand_id
1 'polypeptide(L)'
;MSSAPPAVIDKDDLWFLEVVAEFGTPLYMLLLPDVAVALNMRRSHGLSPEALCEKLASLCERDLIQIRQSVDGGQVARTREDIARALAGSKPRDPEGFGFLLTARGGITWEHYARPDWSRYVSYDGFEPQEGIINASSREAAEAAFQRCMDDGGTEQPLPESKQGEVLVPWRATYWKELPSGYRLRYAWVKRRADVLRTITSVRQPWFSKLVLDG
;
A
#
# COMPACT_ATOMS: atom_id res chain seq x y z
N MET A 1 11.31 5.85 -23.34
CA MET A 1 11.65 4.54 -22.75
C MET A 1 10.41 3.67 -22.86
N SER A 2 10.50 2.55 -23.57
CA SER A 2 9.35 1.66 -23.75
C SER A 2 9.10 0.94 -22.43
N SER A 3 7.99 1.24 -21.74
CA SER A 3 7.57 0.48 -20.57
C SER A 3 7.28 -0.96 -21.01
N ALA A 4 7.82 -1.95 -20.30
CA ALA A 4 7.49 -3.35 -20.54
C ALA A 4 5.95 -3.55 -20.43
N PRO A 5 5.33 -4.36 -21.32
CA PRO A 5 3.90 -4.61 -21.24
C PRO A 5 3.53 -5.32 -19.92
N PRO A 6 2.27 -5.20 -19.47
CA PRO A 6 1.79 -5.93 -18.30
C PRO A 6 1.97 -7.44 -18.52
N ALA A 7 2.39 -8.16 -17.47
CA ALA A 7 2.50 -9.62 -17.53
C ALA A 7 1.11 -10.27 -17.45
N VAL A 8 0.96 -11.46 -18.02
CA VAL A 8 -0.21 -12.31 -17.79
C VAL A 8 -0.10 -12.90 -16.38
N ILE A 9 -1.16 -12.76 -15.57
CA ILE A 9 -1.17 -13.20 -14.16
C ILE A 9 -2.46 -13.97 -13.83
N ASP A 10 -2.40 -14.78 -12.78
CA ASP A 10 -3.57 -15.44 -12.18
C ASP A 10 -4.14 -14.67 -10.96
N LYS A 11 -5.20 -15.22 -10.33
CA LYS A 11 -5.87 -14.63 -9.16
C LYS A 11 -4.98 -14.53 -7.93
N ASP A 12 -4.03 -15.45 -7.78
CA ASP A 12 -3.13 -15.50 -6.64
C ASP A 12 -1.97 -14.54 -6.83
N ASP A 13 -1.42 -14.44 -8.04
CA ASP A 13 -0.46 -13.41 -8.41
C ASP A 13 -1.03 -12.01 -8.13
N LEU A 14 -2.26 -11.74 -8.59
CA LEU A 14 -2.93 -10.46 -8.33
C LEU A 14 -3.08 -10.18 -6.83
N TRP A 15 -3.35 -11.21 -6.03
CA TRP A 15 -3.44 -11.07 -4.57
C TRP A 15 -2.11 -10.54 -4.00
N PHE A 16 -0.96 -11.10 -4.40
CA PHE A 16 0.34 -10.62 -3.94
C PHE A 16 0.65 -9.20 -4.40
N LEU A 17 0.32 -8.86 -5.66
CA LEU A 17 0.55 -7.50 -6.15
C LEU A 17 -0.32 -6.47 -5.41
N GLU A 18 -1.56 -6.83 -5.07
CA GLU A 18 -2.49 -5.96 -4.35
C GLU A 18 -2.04 -5.69 -2.91
N VAL A 19 -1.49 -6.69 -2.21
CA VAL A 19 -0.96 -6.50 -0.85
C VAL A 19 0.07 -5.37 -0.81
N VAL A 20 0.89 -5.25 -1.84
CA VAL A 20 1.97 -4.25 -1.90
C VAL A 20 1.70 -3.10 -2.86
N ALA A 21 0.45 -2.94 -3.31
CA ALA A 21 0.08 -1.89 -4.26
C ALA A 21 0.29 -0.49 -3.70
N GLU A 22 0.03 -0.31 -2.40
CA GLU A 22 0.14 1.01 -1.76
C GLU A 22 1.48 1.18 -1.03
N PHE A 23 1.87 0.17 -0.24
CA PHE A 23 3.08 0.18 0.57
C PHE A 23 3.87 -1.12 0.42
N GLY A 24 5.20 -1.05 0.60
CA GLY A 24 5.99 -2.26 0.79
C GLY A 24 5.53 -2.97 2.06
N THR A 25 5.47 -4.31 2.03
CA THR A 25 4.96 -5.10 3.15
C THR A 25 6.11 -5.89 3.79
N PRO A 26 6.27 -5.87 5.12
CA PRO A 26 7.22 -6.74 5.80
C PRO A 26 6.94 -8.20 5.50
N LEU A 27 7.97 -8.94 5.10
CA LEU A 27 7.85 -10.30 4.58
C LEU A 27 7.23 -11.26 5.61
N TYR A 28 7.51 -11.08 6.90
CA TYR A 28 6.94 -11.92 7.97
C TYR A 28 5.41 -11.86 8.03
N MET A 29 4.77 -10.79 7.53
CA MET A 29 3.31 -10.66 7.60
C MET A 29 2.60 -11.73 6.76
N LEU A 30 3.27 -12.26 5.73
CA LEU A 30 2.76 -13.38 4.93
C LEU A 30 2.70 -14.70 5.70
N LEU A 31 3.36 -14.80 6.86
CA LEU A 31 3.38 -15.99 7.71
C LEU A 31 2.38 -15.93 8.87
N LEU A 32 1.65 -14.82 9.02
CA LEU A 32 0.72 -14.66 10.13
C LEU A 32 -0.49 -15.60 9.96
N PRO A 33 -0.98 -16.24 11.03
CA PRO A 33 -2.12 -17.16 10.96
C PRO A 33 -3.35 -16.55 10.28
N ASP A 34 -3.64 -15.27 10.58
CA ASP A 34 -4.73 -14.49 9.99
C ASP A 34 -4.20 -13.44 9.01
N VAL A 35 -3.35 -13.85 8.06
CA VAL A 35 -2.72 -12.98 7.05
C VAL A 35 -3.72 -12.06 6.33
N ALA A 36 -4.94 -12.53 6.08
CA ALA A 36 -6.00 -11.74 5.46
C ALA A 36 -6.38 -10.52 6.32
N VAL A 37 -6.57 -10.74 7.63
CA VAL A 37 -6.90 -9.66 8.58
C VAL A 37 -5.70 -8.73 8.74
N ALA A 38 -4.50 -9.29 8.92
CA ALA A 38 -3.29 -8.52 9.13
C ALA A 38 -2.97 -7.56 7.97
N LEU A 39 -3.36 -7.91 6.75
CA LEU A 39 -3.11 -7.14 5.53
C LEU A 39 -4.38 -6.49 4.96
N ASN A 40 -5.49 -6.49 5.70
CA ASN A 40 -6.79 -5.96 5.23
C ASN A 40 -7.26 -6.55 3.88
N MET A 41 -6.94 -7.81 3.62
CA MET A 41 -7.33 -8.54 2.42
C MET A 41 -8.62 -9.33 2.65
N ARG A 42 -9.44 -9.47 1.60
CA ARG A 42 -10.70 -10.22 1.66
C ARG A 42 -10.52 -11.73 1.90
N ARG A 43 -9.36 -12.28 1.56
CA ARG A 43 -9.01 -13.70 1.70
C ARG A 43 -7.53 -13.86 2.01
N SER A 44 -7.17 -15.03 2.55
CA SER A 44 -5.77 -15.47 2.64
C SER A 44 -5.26 -15.94 1.27
N HIS A 45 -3.93 -15.99 1.10
CA HIS A 45 -3.30 -16.60 -0.07
C HIS A 45 -3.47 -18.14 -0.09
N GLY A 46 -3.72 -18.78 1.06
CA GLY A 46 -4.06 -20.21 1.13
C GLY A 46 -2.93 -21.18 0.72
N LEU A 47 -1.68 -20.71 0.69
CA LEU A 47 -0.52 -21.49 0.27
C LEU A 47 0.18 -22.14 1.47
N SER A 48 0.77 -23.32 1.28
CA SER A 48 1.75 -23.88 2.24
C SER A 48 3.03 -23.02 2.28
N PRO A 49 3.89 -23.15 3.30
CA PRO A 49 5.17 -22.45 3.34
C PRO A 49 6.04 -22.67 2.09
N GLU A 50 6.09 -23.91 1.58
CA GLU A 50 6.86 -24.25 0.38
C GLU A 50 6.24 -23.61 -0.87
N ALA A 51 4.93 -23.73 -1.03
CA ALA A 51 4.21 -23.13 -2.16
C ALA A 51 4.29 -21.60 -2.15
N LEU A 52 4.33 -20.97 -0.96
CA LEU A 52 4.56 -19.54 -0.80
C LEU A 52 5.97 -19.16 -1.32
N CYS A 53 7.01 -19.90 -0.95
CA CYS A 53 8.37 -19.63 -1.42
C CYS A 53 8.47 -19.74 -2.94
N GLU A 54 7.87 -20.79 -3.53
CA GLU A 54 7.84 -20.99 -4.99
C GLU A 54 7.08 -19.86 -5.69
N LYS A 55 5.91 -19.46 -5.17
CA LYS A 55 5.11 -18.37 -5.75
C LYS A 55 5.86 -17.04 -5.70
N LEU A 56 6.48 -16.71 -4.57
CA LEU A 56 7.29 -15.50 -4.43
C LEU A 56 8.53 -15.51 -5.35
N ALA A 57 9.22 -16.65 -5.48
CA ALA A 57 10.34 -16.80 -6.39
C ALA A 57 9.92 -16.59 -7.85
N SER A 58 8.80 -17.18 -8.27
CA SER A 58 8.25 -17.00 -9.61
C SER A 58 7.86 -15.53 -9.90
N LEU A 59 7.28 -14.82 -8.93
CA LEU A 59 6.96 -13.40 -9.06
C LEU A 59 8.22 -12.52 -9.15
N CYS A 60 9.29 -12.86 -8.41
CA CYS A 60 10.60 -12.21 -8.52
C CYS A 60 11.24 -12.47 -9.89
N GLU A 61 11.23 -13.71 -10.38
CA GLU A 61 11.78 -14.08 -11.69
C GLU A 61 11.08 -13.35 -12.85
N ARG A 62 9.76 -13.16 -12.73
CA ARG A 62 8.95 -12.41 -13.69
C ARG A 62 9.09 -10.88 -13.57
N ASP A 63 9.92 -10.39 -12.65
CA ASP A 63 10.11 -8.97 -12.35
C ASP A 63 8.78 -8.29 -11.97
N LEU A 64 7.94 -8.95 -11.16
CA LEU A 64 6.69 -8.36 -10.67
C LEU A 64 6.79 -7.89 -9.23
N ILE A 65 7.63 -8.55 -8.44
CA ILE A 65 7.96 -8.11 -7.09
C ILE A 65 9.47 -8.14 -6.88
N GLN A 66 9.91 -7.45 -5.84
CA GLN A 66 11.26 -7.56 -5.31
C GLN A 66 11.17 -7.83 -3.81
N ILE A 67 11.95 -8.79 -3.33
CA ILE A 67 12.13 -9.07 -1.90
C ILE A 67 13.52 -8.61 -1.51
N ARG A 68 13.62 -7.65 -0.59
CA ARG A 68 14.90 -7.09 -0.15
C ARG A 68 14.86 -6.66 1.30
N GLN A 69 16.01 -6.63 1.95
CA GLN A 69 16.13 -6.03 3.28
C GLN A 69 15.81 -4.53 3.22
N SER A 70 15.27 -4.02 4.32
CA SER A 70 14.85 -2.62 4.44
C SER A 70 16.05 -1.65 4.54
N VAL A 71 17.24 -2.16 4.87
CA VAL A 71 18.47 -1.37 4.98
C VAL A 71 19.10 -1.09 3.61
N ASP A 72 19.77 0.06 3.50
CA ASP A 72 20.39 0.50 2.26
C ASP A 72 21.56 -0.42 1.88
N GLY A 73 21.63 -0.82 0.60
CA GLY A 73 22.55 -1.86 0.13
C GLY A 73 22.25 -3.28 0.65
N GLY A 74 21.08 -3.48 1.26
CA GLY A 74 20.65 -4.76 1.83
C GLY A 74 20.50 -5.89 0.81
N GLN A 75 20.47 -7.12 1.31
CA GLN A 75 20.36 -8.31 0.47
C GLN A 75 19.04 -8.34 -0.29
N VAL A 76 19.08 -8.88 -1.52
CA VAL A 76 17.89 -9.13 -2.35
C VAL A 76 17.70 -10.64 -2.46
N ALA A 77 16.56 -11.14 -1.97
CA ALA A 77 16.18 -12.53 -2.10
C ALA A 77 15.45 -12.72 -3.44
N ARG A 78 15.99 -13.58 -4.30
CA ARG A 78 15.41 -13.83 -5.64
C ARG A 78 15.06 -15.29 -5.86
N THR A 79 15.87 -16.20 -5.33
CA THR A 79 15.65 -17.65 -5.46
C THR A 79 14.71 -18.14 -4.37
N ARG A 80 14.10 -19.30 -4.60
CA ARG A 80 13.29 -19.99 -3.59
C ARG A 80 14.06 -20.19 -2.29
N GLU A 81 15.32 -20.61 -2.37
CA GLU A 81 16.17 -20.86 -1.20
C GLU A 81 16.49 -19.56 -0.44
N ASP A 82 16.75 -18.46 -1.15
CA ASP A 82 16.94 -17.15 -0.52
C ASP A 82 15.68 -16.68 0.20
N ILE A 83 14.53 -16.85 -0.46
CA ILE A 83 13.22 -16.44 0.07
C ILE A 83 12.85 -17.29 1.30
N ALA A 84 13.10 -18.60 1.26
CA ALA A 84 12.90 -19.47 2.42
C ALA A 84 13.76 -19.04 3.61
N ARG A 85 15.04 -18.70 3.37
CA ARG A 85 15.93 -18.15 4.41
C ARG A 85 15.44 -16.81 4.94
N ALA A 86 15.01 -15.92 4.05
CA ALA A 86 14.46 -14.61 4.41
C ALA A 86 13.20 -14.76 5.27
N LEU A 87 12.26 -15.63 4.89
CA LEU A 87 11.04 -15.92 5.64
C LEU A 87 11.34 -16.52 7.02
N ALA A 88 12.22 -17.52 7.09
CA ALA A 88 12.61 -18.15 8.35
C ALA A 88 13.32 -17.18 9.32
N GLY A 89 14.08 -16.23 8.78
CA GLY A 89 14.76 -15.19 9.57
C GLY A 89 13.88 -13.99 9.92
N SER A 90 12.75 -13.78 9.24
CA SER A 90 11.94 -12.57 9.39
C SER A 90 11.18 -12.56 10.71
N LYS A 91 11.29 -11.43 11.43
CA LYS A 91 10.64 -11.24 12.74
C LYS A 91 9.80 -9.96 12.76
N PRO A 92 8.74 -9.91 13.59
CA PRO A 92 8.00 -8.68 13.81
C PRO A 92 8.93 -7.55 14.28
N ARG A 93 8.77 -6.36 13.66
CA ARG A 93 9.50 -5.13 14.01
C ARG A 93 11.03 -5.22 13.88
N ASP A 94 11.53 -6.13 13.03
CA ASP A 94 12.95 -6.19 12.70
C ASP A 94 13.32 -5.07 11.70
N PRO A 95 14.15 -4.08 12.09
CA PRO A 95 14.55 -3.00 11.18
C PRO A 95 15.43 -3.49 10.03
N GLU A 96 16.08 -4.65 10.17
CA GLU A 96 16.88 -5.29 9.11
C GLU A 96 16.10 -6.38 8.36
N GLY A 97 14.80 -6.51 8.68
CA GLY A 97 13.91 -7.47 8.08
C GLY A 97 13.70 -7.23 6.58
N PHE A 98 13.27 -8.30 5.91
CA PHE A 98 12.91 -8.23 4.50
C PHE A 98 11.53 -7.61 4.34
N GLY A 99 11.41 -6.74 3.33
CA GLY A 99 10.14 -6.32 2.76
C GLY A 99 9.98 -6.93 1.37
N PHE A 100 8.73 -7.13 0.96
CA PHE A 100 8.40 -7.37 -0.43
C PHE A 100 7.66 -6.17 -1.01
N LEU A 101 8.00 -5.82 -2.25
CA LEU A 101 7.59 -4.60 -2.92
C LEU A 101 7.28 -4.91 -4.39
N LEU A 102 6.44 -4.09 -5.03
CA LEU A 102 6.27 -4.06 -6.46
C LEU A 102 7.51 -3.49 -7.13
N THR A 103 7.86 -4.07 -8.27
CA THR A 103 8.74 -3.44 -9.26
C THR A 103 7.91 -2.48 -10.12
N ALA A 104 8.56 -1.72 -11.01
CA ALA A 104 7.84 -0.89 -11.99
C ALA A 104 6.92 -1.74 -12.88
N ARG A 105 7.38 -2.91 -13.33
CA ARG A 105 6.59 -3.83 -14.15
C ARG A 105 5.47 -4.49 -13.34
N GLY A 106 5.71 -4.81 -12.07
CA GLY A 106 4.69 -5.25 -11.11
C GLY A 106 3.57 -4.23 -10.95
N GLY A 107 3.95 -2.96 -10.76
CA GLY A 107 3.03 -1.83 -10.72
C GLY A 107 2.15 -1.74 -11.96
N ILE A 108 2.74 -1.69 -13.16
CA ILE A 108 2.01 -1.65 -14.43
C ILE A 108 1.06 -2.86 -14.57
N THR A 109 1.54 -4.04 -14.20
CA THR A 109 0.74 -5.27 -14.24
C THR A 109 -0.45 -5.19 -13.28
N TRP A 110 -0.22 -4.72 -12.06
CA TRP A 110 -1.29 -4.47 -11.10
C TRP A 110 -2.29 -3.44 -11.62
N GLU A 111 -1.85 -2.31 -12.20
CA GLU A 111 -2.77 -1.30 -12.75
C GLU A 111 -3.68 -1.87 -13.85
N HIS A 112 -3.13 -2.73 -14.70
CA HIS A 112 -3.88 -3.37 -15.77
C HIS A 112 -5.07 -4.18 -15.23
N TYR A 113 -4.83 -4.98 -14.18
CA TYR A 113 -5.84 -5.88 -13.62
C TYR A 113 -6.70 -5.24 -12.53
N ALA A 114 -6.15 -4.34 -11.72
CA ALA A 114 -6.84 -3.69 -10.62
C ALA A 114 -7.56 -2.40 -11.03
N ARG A 115 -7.33 -1.88 -12.26
CA ARG A 115 -7.95 -0.66 -12.81
C ARG A 115 -8.13 0.44 -11.75
N PRO A 116 -7.02 0.92 -11.15
CA PRO A 116 -7.09 1.98 -10.16
C PRO A 116 -7.68 3.25 -10.77
N ASP A 117 -8.57 3.88 -10.02
CA ASP A 117 -8.98 5.25 -10.23
C ASP A 117 -8.09 6.16 -9.37
N TRP A 118 -6.96 6.57 -9.95
CA TRP A 118 -6.00 7.46 -9.29
C TRP A 118 -6.60 8.81 -8.90
N SER A 119 -7.71 9.23 -9.53
CA SER A 119 -8.39 10.47 -9.12
C SER A 119 -9.00 10.35 -7.71
N ARG A 120 -9.32 9.12 -7.29
CA ARG A 120 -9.87 8.79 -5.97
C ARG A 120 -8.81 8.36 -4.95
N TYR A 121 -7.56 8.21 -5.38
CA TYR A 121 -6.47 7.84 -4.47
C TYR A 121 -6.18 8.97 -3.49
N VAL A 122 -6.11 8.62 -2.20
CA VAL A 122 -5.77 9.54 -1.10
C VAL A 122 -4.90 8.77 -0.10
N SER A 123 -3.73 9.30 0.23
CA SER A 123 -2.92 8.80 1.34
C SER A 123 -3.02 9.74 2.53
N TYR A 124 -2.87 9.16 3.72
CA TYR A 124 -2.86 9.88 5.00
C TYR A 124 -1.52 9.59 5.67
N ASP A 125 -0.78 10.64 6.03
CA ASP A 125 0.49 10.56 6.73
C ASP A 125 0.48 11.46 7.99
N GLY A 126 1.41 11.23 8.90
CA GLY A 126 1.65 12.06 10.08
C GLY A 126 3.07 11.86 10.58
N PHE A 127 3.96 12.80 10.26
CA PHE A 127 5.38 12.69 10.64
C PHE A 127 5.64 13.26 12.04
N GLU A 128 4.83 14.24 12.45
CA GLU A 128 4.97 14.93 13.73
C GLU A 128 3.75 14.68 14.64
N PRO A 129 3.94 14.71 15.96
CA PRO A 129 2.81 14.73 16.89
C PRO A 129 1.87 15.88 16.54
N GLN A 130 0.57 15.62 16.44
CA GLN A 130 -0.46 16.64 16.16
C GLN A 130 -0.45 17.26 14.75
N GLU A 131 0.26 16.66 13.81
CA GLU A 131 0.15 16.97 12.38
C GLU A 131 -0.59 15.86 11.63
N GLY A 132 -1.44 16.25 10.68
CA GLY A 132 -2.05 15.38 9.68
C GLY A 132 -1.68 15.86 8.27
N ILE A 133 -1.38 14.91 7.39
CA ILE A 133 -1.06 15.16 5.99
C ILE A 133 -1.97 14.31 5.13
N ILE A 134 -2.57 14.94 4.13
CA ILE A 134 -3.38 14.29 3.09
C ILE A 134 -2.69 14.54 1.75
N ASN A 135 -2.30 13.47 1.05
CA ASN A 135 -1.88 13.58 -0.34
C ASN A 135 -2.98 13.01 -1.24
N ALA A 136 -3.34 13.75 -2.29
CA ALA A 136 -4.40 13.36 -3.21
C ALA A 136 -4.12 13.82 -4.64
N SER A 137 -4.95 13.37 -5.58
CA SER A 137 -4.86 13.72 -7.01
C SER A 137 -5.11 15.20 -7.32
N SER A 138 -5.83 15.89 -6.43
CA SER A 138 -6.30 17.25 -6.63
C SER A 138 -6.58 17.92 -5.29
N ARG A 139 -6.71 19.25 -5.30
CA ARG A 139 -7.12 20.02 -4.12
C ARG A 139 -8.51 19.60 -3.67
N GLU A 140 -9.44 19.41 -4.59
CA GLU A 140 -10.82 19.01 -4.33
C GLU A 140 -10.87 17.66 -3.62
N ALA A 141 -10.08 16.68 -4.08
CA ALA A 141 -9.97 15.38 -3.43
C ALA A 141 -9.37 15.48 -2.01
N ALA A 142 -8.35 16.33 -1.83
CA ALA A 142 -7.73 16.55 -0.52
C ALA A 142 -8.69 17.24 0.48
N GLU A 143 -9.43 18.26 0.04
CA GLU A 143 -10.43 18.96 0.85
C GLU A 143 -11.61 18.04 1.21
N ALA A 144 -12.07 17.21 0.27
CA ALA A 144 -13.09 16.20 0.55
C ALA A 144 -12.58 15.14 1.56
N ALA A 145 -11.30 14.79 1.50
CA ALA A 145 -10.67 13.90 2.49
C ALA A 145 -10.56 14.56 3.86
N PHE A 146 -10.19 15.84 3.92
CA PHE A 146 -10.15 16.62 5.15
C PHE A 146 -11.54 16.73 5.80
N GLN A 147 -12.58 16.99 5.00
CA GLN A 147 -13.95 17.03 5.52
C GLN A 147 -14.35 15.68 6.13
N ARG A 148 -13.96 14.56 5.52
CA ARG A 148 -14.17 13.24 6.14
C ARG A 148 -13.44 13.10 7.48
N CYS A 149 -12.23 13.64 7.63
CA CYS A 149 -11.52 13.65 8.91
C CYS A 149 -12.22 14.54 9.95
N MET A 150 -12.85 15.65 9.53
CA MET A 150 -13.67 16.49 10.41
C MET A 150 -14.93 15.77 10.89
N ASP A 151 -15.56 15.00 9.99
CA ASP A 151 -16.80 14.28 10.26
C ASP A 151 -16.56 12.96 10.99
N ASP A 152 -15.35 12.39 10.88
CA ASP A 152 -14.94 11.18 11.59
C ASP A 152 -15.12 11.36 13.11
N GLY A 153 -15.38 10.26 13.81
CA GLY A 153 -15.57 10.23 15.27
C GLY A 153 -14.29 10.00 16.07
N GLY A 154 -13.12 9.94 15.42
CA GLY A 154 -11.86 9.58 16.02
C GLY A 154 -11.37 10.54 17.12
N THR A 155 -10.26 10.17 17.74
CA THR A 155 -9.62 10.96 18.81
C THR A 155 -8.88 12.19 18.32
N GLU A 156 -8.71 12.33 17.01
CA GLU A 156 -7.99 13.43 16.37
C GLU A 156 -9.03 14.39 15.80
N GLN A 157 -9.08 15.62 16.33
CA GLN A 157 -9.92 16.70 15.81
C GLN A 157 -9.07 17.61 14.93
N PRO A 158 -9.23 17.59 13.60
CA PRO A 158 -8.54 18.53 12.74
C PRO A 158 -8.92 19.98 13.06
N LEU A 159 -7.95 20.90 12.88
CA LEU A 159 -8.11 22.35 13.02
C LEU A 159 -8.21 23.00 11.63
N PRO A 160 -9.40 23.39 11.14
CA PRO A 160 -9.59 23.92 9.79
C PRO A 160 -8.73 25.14 9.44
N GLU A 161 -8.49 26.00 10.41
CA GLU A 161 -7.70 27.23 10.29
C GLU A 161 -6.19 26.97 10.07
N SER A 162 -5.73 25.76 10.40
CA SER A 162 -4.32 25.36 10.25
C SER A 162 -3.97 24.80 8.88
N LYS A 163 -4.96 24.68 7.98
CA LYS A 163 -4.78 24.06 6.66
C LYS A 163 -3.74 24.81 5.83
N GLN A 164 -2.75 24.08 5.34
CA GLN A 164 -1.75 24.56 4.39
C GLN A 164 -1.68 23.59 3.22
N GLY A 165 -1.83 24.11 2.01
CA GLY A 165 -1.88 23.29 0.81
C GLY A 165 -0.79 23.65 -0.20
N GLU A 166 -0.26 22.63 -0.88
CA GLU A 166 0.72 22.79 -1.95
C GLU A 166 0.44 21.83 -3.11
N VAL A 167 0.77 22.28 -4.33
CA VAL A 167 0.72 21.42 -5.52
C VAL A 167 2.02 20.64 -5.62
N LEU A 168 1.92 19.33 -5.81
CA LEU A 168 3.06 18.45 -6.00
C LEU A 168 3.27 18.19 -7.50
N VAL A 169 4.45 18.48 -8.03
CA VAL A 169 4.82 18.24 -9.44
C VAL A 169 6.29 17.77 -9.52
N PRO A 170 6.56 16.49 -9.82
CA PRO A 170 5.59 15.40 -9.95
C PRO A 170 5.05 14.95 -8.59
N TRP A 171 3.92 14.22 -8.60
CA TRP A 171 3.37 13.60 -7.40
C TRP A 171 3.71 12.12 -7.32
N ARG A 172 4.47 11.75 -6.29
CA ARG A 172 4.70 10.34 -5.93
C ARG A 172 3.50 9.82 -5.13
N ALA A 173 2.58 9.15 -5.81
CA ALA A 173 1.35 8.61 -5.20
C ALA A 173 1.65 7.39 -4.32
N THR A 174 2.49 6.48 -4.80
CA THR A 174 3.00 5.34 -4.03
C THR A 174 4.52 5.26 -4.21
N TYR A 175 5.19 4.33 -3.53
CA TYR A 175 6.65 4.17 -3.68
C TYR A 175 7.09 3.80 -5.11
N TRP A 176 6.18 3.27 -5.95
CA TRP A 176 6.46 2.87 -7.33
C TRP A 176 5.70 3.70 -8.38
N LYS A 177 4.65 4.44 -8.00
CA LYS A 177 3.83 5.23 -8.93
C LYS A 177 4.12 6.72 -8.79
N GLU A 178 4.49 7.32 -9.93
CA GLU A 178 4.53 8.77 -10.11
C GLU A 178 3.41 9.22 -11.05
N LEU A 179 2.73 10.31 -10.68
CA LEU A 179 1.70 10.97 -11.45
C LEU A 179 2.16 12.40 -11.77
N PRO A 180 1.67 13.01 -12.88
CA PRO A 180 2.14 14.32 -13.32
C PRO A 180 1.96 15.42 -12.26
N SER A 181 0.89 15.33 -11.48
CA SER A 181 0.58 16.29 -10.43
C SER A 181 -0.26 15.67 -9.33
N GLY A 182 -0.25 16.30 -8.17
CA GLY A 182 -1.13 16.02 -7.04
C GLY A 182 -1.21 17.23 -6.12
N TYR A 183 -1.83 17.04 -4.96
CA TYR A 183 -1.98 18.07 -3.96
C TYR A 183 -1.69 17.49 -2.58
N ARG A 184 -0.91 18.21 -1.78
CA ARG A 184 -0.69 17.92 -0.37
C ARG A 184 -1.43 18.95 0.47
N LEU A 185 -2.19 18.47 1.45
CA LEU A 185 -2.83 19.29 2.46
C LEU A 185 -2.30 18.88 3.82
N ARG A 186 -1.66 19.83 4.52
CA ARG A 186 -1.19 19.69 5.90
C ARG A 186 -2.16 20.41 6.82
N TYR A 187 -2.39 19.86 8.01
CA TYR A 187 -3.20 20.48 9.05
C TYR A 187 -2.73 20.03 10.43
N ALA A 188 -2.95 20.86 11.44
CA ALA A 188 -2.81 20.50 12.83
C ALA A 188 -4.10 19.85 13.35
N TRP A 189 -3.99 19.00 14.36
CA TRP A 189 -5.12 18.42 15.07
C TRP A 189 -4.93 18.46 16.58
N VAL A 190 -6.03 18.45 17.33
CA VAL A 190 -6.02 18.34 18.79
C VAL A 190 -6.66 17.04 19.23
N LYS A 191 -6.20 16.51 20.37
CA LYS A 191 -6.78 15.31 20.94
C LYS A 191 -8.17 15.62 21.51
N ARG A 192 -9.16 14.81 21.17
CA ARG A 192 -10.50 14.82 21.77
C ARG A 192 -10.92 13.42 22.22
N ARG A 193 -12.06 13.34 22.91
CA ARG A 193 -12.72 12.07 23.20
C ARG A 193 -13.35 11.53 21.91
N ALA A 194 -13.16 10.24 21.64
CA ALA A 194 -13.79 9.59 20.50
C ALA A 194 -15.32 9.59 20.63
N ASP A 195 -15.99 9.87 19.52
CA ASP A 195 -17.42 9.67 19.31
C ASP A 195 -17.63 8.38 18.51
N VAL A 196 -17.84 7.28 19.25
CA VAL A 196 -17.92 5.92 18.71
C VAL A 196 -19.04 5.77 17.68
N LEU A 197 -20.13 6.55 17.78
CA LEU A 197 -21.25 6.48 16.85
C LEU A 197 -20.87 6.99 15.45
N ARG A 198 -20.01 8.01 15.36
CA ARG A 198 -19.55 8.54 14.08
C ARG A 198 -18.49 7.64 13.43
N THR A 199 -17.59 7.06 14.23
CA THR A 199 -16.53 6.15 13.74
C THR A 199 -17.05 4.93 13.00
N ILE A 200 -18.23 4.39 13.36
CA ILE A 200 -18.78 3.18 12.74
C ILE A 200 -19.26 3.42 11.29
N THR A 201 -19.47 4.67 10.87
CA THR A 201 -20.12 4.99 9.58
C THR A 201 -19.15 5.20 8.41
N SER A 202 -17.83 5.28 8.64
CA SER A 202 -16.85 5.68 7.62
C SER A 202 -16.22 4.49 6.87
N VAL A 203 -17.04 3.68 6.16
CA VAL A 203 -16.47 2.63 5.29
C VAL A 203 -15.91 3.26 4.01
N ARG A 204 -14.59 3.24 3.86
CA ARG A 204 -13.90 3.75 2.67
C ARG A 204 -14.11 2.80 1.49
N GLN A 205 -14.70 3.31 0.41
CA GLN A 205 -14.80 2.57 -0.85
C GLN A 205 -13.39 2.38 -1.46
N PRO A 206 -13.07 1.20 -2.01
CA PRO A 206 -11.81 1.00 -2.72
C PRO A 206 -11.66 2.00 -3.86
N TRP A 207 -10.44 2.47 -4.09
CA TRP A 207 -10.07 3.37 -5.19
C TRP A 207 -9.69 2.60 -6.46
N PHE A 208 -9.92 1.28 -6.50
CA PHE A 208 -9.59 0.39 -7.61
C PHE A 208 -10.68 -0.69 -7.77
N SER A 209 -10.75 -1.30 -8.95
CA SER A 209 -11.75 -2.32 -9.31
C SER A 209 -11.10 -3.45 -10.10
N LYS A 210 -11.29 -4.69 -9.66
CA LYS A 210 -10.60 -5.83 -10.26
C LYS A 210 -11.26 -6.26 -11.56
N LEU A 211 -10.46 -6.51 -12.59
CA LEU A 211 -10.85 -7.38 -13.69
C LEU A 211 -11.27 -8.73 -13.10
N VAL A 212 -12.38 -9.27 -13.57
CA VAL A 212 -12.70 -10.66 -13.32
C VAL A 212 -11.64 -11.46 -14.03
N LEU A 213 -10.73 -12.03 -13.26
CA LEU A 213 -9.85 -13.07 -13.73
C LEU A 213 -10.75 -14.30 -13.82
N ASP A 214 -11.27 -14.63 -14.99
CA ASP A 214 -11.97 -15.89 -15.17
C ASP A 214 -10.93 -17.03 -15.21
N GLY A 215 -11.20 -18.04 -14.41
CA GLY A 215 -10.38 -19.21 -14.15
C GLY A 215 -11.14 -20.09 -13.18
#